data_AF-A0A4R4NB58-F1
#
_entry.id   AF-A0A4R4NB58-F1
#
_cell.length_a   1.000
_cell.length_b   1.000
_cell.length_c   1.000
_cell.angle_alpha   90.00
_cell.angle_beta   90.00
_cell.angle_gamma   90.00
#
_symmetry.space_group_name_H-M   'P 1'
#
loop_
_entity.id
_entity.type
_entity.pdbx_description
1 polymer ?
#
loop_
_entity_poly.entity_id
_entity_poly.type
_entity_poly.pdbx_seq_one_letter_code
_entity_poly.pdbx_strand_id
1 'polypeptide(L)'
;HGAGTGVLLGRDYRRVAEVRTGNGVRGDFHEFVLTDRGTALIIAYPTVTADLRPIGGPREAEVLDNRVQEIDVRTGEVLLDWSALDHLDITETRTPLTKDANGTKGKAFDPVHVNSVQDDGDTLLLSARNTCALYSLDRRTGAVRWRLGGRRGDFALGDGAAFAWQHDARRQPDGTITLFDNRIDEPGDGPSRGLVLKVDEDARTAERVREYADGRTFGQYMGNMQILPDGNVLVGWGSTPAMTEFAADGTPRLEVTGIGDGSYRVYRADWSARPATAPDVAVTPLPDGLMRVHASWNGATDVARWRFVTGSETRPVAARTVPRKGFETAVTLAHSPGVIAEALAADGTVLGRSQPRVV
;
A
#
# COMPACT_ATOMS: atom_id res chain seq x y z
N HIS A 1 8.93 -12.38 2.68
CA HIS A 1 7.84 -12.68 3.62
C HIS A 1 8.16 -12.08 4.97
N GLY A 2 7.15 -11.89 5.82
CA GLY A 2 7.27 -11.35 7.17
C GLY A 2 6.28 -12.01 8.12
N ALA A 3 6.27 -11.54 9.36
CA ALA A 3 5.34 -12.01 10.39
C ALA A 3 4.89 -10.81 11.24
N GLY A 4 3.59 -10.57 11.27
CA GLY A 4 3.00 -9.41 11.93
C GLY A 4 1.49 -9.48 12.00
N THR A 5 0.89 -8.30 12.19
CA THR A 5 -0.55 -8.10 12.37
C THR A 5 -0.96 -6.81 11.69
N GLY A 6 -2.19 -6.73 11.21
CA GLY A 6 -2.76 -5.48 10.70
C GLY A 6 -3.11 -4.53 11.84
N VAL A 7 -2.87 -3.24 11.66
CA VAL A 7 -3.20 -2.20 12.66
C VAL A 7 -4.03 -1.13 11.98
N LEU A 8 -5.20 -0.81 12.55
CA LEU A 8 -6.03 0.31 12.11
C LEU A 8 -5.73 1.50 13.00
N LEU A 9 -5.39 2.63 12.39
CA LEU A 9 -5.20 3.90 13.08
C LEU A 9 -6.37 4.85 12.78
N GLY A 10 -6.82 5.56 13.79
CA GLY A 10 -7.76 6.66 13.63
C GLY A 10 -7.09 7.89 13.02
N ARG A 11 -7.89 8.93 12.74
CA ARG A 11 -7.39 10.22 12.28
C ARG A 11 -6.48 10.92 13.31
N ASP A 12 -6.49 10.48 14.56
CA ASP A 12 -5.59 10.95 15.63
C ASP A 12 -4.32 10.12 15.77
N TYR A 13 -4.07 9.21 14.82
CA TYR A 13 -2.98 8.23 14.80
C TYR A 13 -2.99 7.24 15.96
N ARG A 14 -4.08 7.18 16.74
CA ARG A 14 -4.23 6.16 17.77
C ARG A 14 -4.76 4.87 17.16
N ARG A 15 -4.32 3.76 17.72
CA ARG A 15 -4.81 2.44 17.34
C ARG A 15 -6.30 2.30 17.67
N VAL A 16 -7.10 2.05 16.65
CA VAL A 16 -8.53 1.74 16.74
C VAL A 16 -8.74 0.23 16.89
N ALA A 17 -8.01 -0.55 16.10
CA ALA A 17 -8.08 -2.01 16.12
C ALA A 17 -6.74 -2.63 15.73
N GLU A 18 -6.57 -3.88 16.09
CA GLU A 18 -5.49 -4.74 15.63
C GLU A 18 -6.14 -6.04 15.14
N VAL A 19 -5.83 -6.42 13.90
CA VAL A 19 -6.39 -7.61 13.27
C VAL A 19 -5.28 -8.63 13.11
N ARG A 20 -5.53 -9.83 13.63
CA ARG A 20 -4.58 -10.94 13.62
C ARG A 20 -5.14 -12.06 12.76
N THR A 21 -4.27 -12.70 11.99
CA THR A 21 -4.57 -13.99 11.38
C THR A 21 -4.91 -15.03 12.46
N GLY A 22 -5.85 -15.93 12.15
CA GLY A 22 -6.23 -17.03 13.03
C GLY A 22 -5.53 -18.33 12.68
N ASN A 23 -5.99 -19.44 13.28
CA ASN A 23 -5.50 -20.81 13.00
C ASN A 23 -3.98 -21.00 13.14
N GLY A 24 -3.34 -20.23 14.03
CA GLY A 24 -1.93 -20.38 14.36
C GLY A 24 -0.94 -19.84 13.32
N VAL A 25 -1.41 -19.21 12.24
CA VAL A 25 -0.54 -18.57 11.25
C VAL A 25 -0.33 -17.09 11.58
N ARG A 26 0.75 -16.49 11.08
CA ARG A 26 1.07 -15.06 11.28
C ARG A 26 0.93 -14.30 9.97
N GLY A 27 0.31 -13.13 10.02
CA GLY A 27 0.11 -12.26 8.88
C GLY A 27 1.43 -11.81 8.27
N ASP A 28 1.47 -11.77 6.96
CA ASP A 28 2.55 -11.25 6.15
C ASP A 28 2.28 -9.77 5.80
N PHE A 29 3.33 -8.99 5.52
CA PHE A 29 3.22 -7.59 5.14
C PHE A 29 2.70 -7.36 3.72
N HIS A 30 2.59 -8.40 2.87
CA HIS A 30 2.23 -8.23 1.45
C HIS A 30 0.82 -7.68 1.25
N GLU A 31 -0.15 -8.05 2.10
CA GLU A 31 -1.48 -7.47 2.04
C GLU A 31 -2.18 -7.40 3.40
N PHE A 32 -2.77 -6.23 3.64
CA PHE A 32 -3.73 -5.97 4.70
C PHE A 32 -4.73 -4.93 4.19
N VAL A 33 -5.90 -5.39 3.73
CA VAL A 33 -6.92 -4.51 3.14
C VAL A 33 -8.26 -4.69 3.83
N LEU A 34 -8.89 -3.58 4.21
CA LEU A 34 -10.25 -3.58 4.75
C LEU A 34 -11.27 -3.72 3.63
N THR A 35 -12.35 -4.41 3.91
CA THR A 35 -13.52 -4.48 3.01
C THR A 35 -14.64 -3.60 3.53
N ASP A 36 -15.58 -3.24 2.66
CA ASP A 36 -16.80 -2.51 3.03
C ASP A 36 -17.75 -3.35 3.93
N ARG A 37 -17.42 -4.62 4.19
CA ARG A 37 -18.19 -5.54 5.04
C ARG A 37 -17.72 -5.51 6.49
N GLY A 38 -16.76 -4.65 6.84
CA GLY A 38 -16.15 -4.63 8.17
C GLY A 38 -15.20 -5.80 8.43
N THR A 39 -14.71 -6.44 7.36
CA THR A 39 -13.70 -7.51 7.42
C THR A 39 -12.34 -6.99 6.93
N ALA A 40 -11.29 -7.76 7.16
CA ALA A 40 -9.96 -7.53 6.60
C ALA A 40 -9.48 -8.77 5.86
N LEU A 41 -8.92 -8.57 4.67
CA LEU A 41 -8.20 -9.60 3.93
C LEU A 41 -6.71 -9.51 4.29
N ILE A 42 -6.13 -10.63 4.73
CA ILE A 42 -4.74 -10.71 5.19
C ILE A 42 -4.06 -11.93 4.57
N ILE A 43 -2.84 -11.75 4.07
CA ILE A 43 -2.00 -12.82 3.54
C ILE A 43 -1.12 -13.40 4.65
N ALA A 44 -0.81 -14.70 4.62
CA ALA A 44 0.15 -15.33 5.54
C ALA A 44 0.90 -16.48 4.85
N TYR A 45 2.18 -16.72 5.18
CA TYR A 45 2.99 -17.77 4.54
C TYR A 45 3.52 -18.81 5.57
N PRO A 46 2.66 -19.62 6.21
CA PRO A 46 3.13 -20.73 7.04
C PRO A 46 4.01 -21.71 6.25
N THR A 47 5.06 -22.21 6.90
CA THR A 47 5.83 -23.35 6.40
C THR A 47 5.09 -24.65 6.69
N VAL A 48 4.84 -25.45 5.66
CA VAL A 48 4.21 -26.77 5.75
C VAL A 48 5.08 -27.83 5.06
N THR A 49 4.71 -29.10 5.20
CA THR A 49 5.33 -30.20 4.45
C THR A 49 4.50 -30.52 3.22
N ALA A 50 5.11 -30.53 2.03
CA ALA A 50 4.46 -30.92 0.78
C ALA A 50 5.40 -31.71 -0.15
N ASP A 51 4.83 -32.30 -1.21
CA ASP A 51 5.56 -33.10 -2.20
C ASP A 51 6.01 -32.23 -3.38
N LEU A 52 7.33 -32.02 -3.52
CA LEU A 52 7.91 -31.29 -4.64
C LEU A 52 8.43 -32.21 -5.76
N ARG A 53 8.24 -33.54 -5.68
CA ARG A 53 8.64 -34.46 -6.76
C ARG A 53 8.09 -34.07 -8.15
N PRO A 54 6.85 -33.55 -8.29
CA PRO A 54 6.33 -33.11 -9.60
C PRO A 54 7.20 -32.03 -10.29
N ILE A 55 8.00 -31.28 -9.53
CA ILE A 55 8.94 -30.27 -10.05
C ILE A 55 10.41 -30.65 -9.80
N GLY A 56 10.69 -31.93 -9.50
CA GLY A 56 12.04 -32.46 -9.32
C GLY A 56 12.64 -32.29 -7.91
N GLY A 57 11.83 -31.92 -6.92
CA GLY A 57 12.23 -31.75 -5.53
C GLY A 57 11.99 -32.97 -4.62
N PRO A 58 12.23 -32.83 -3.30
CA PRO A 58 11.98 -33.88 -2.31
C PRO A 58 10.49 -34.21 -2.13
N ARG A 59 10.19 -35.44 -1.68
CA ARG A 59 8.82 -35.87 -1.34
C ARG A 59 8.27 -35.21 -0.07
N GLU A 60 9.13 -34.97 0.90
CA GLU A 60 8.80 -34.34 2.18
C GLU A 60 9.61 -33.05 2.27
N ALA A 61 9.10 -32.01 1.61
CA ALA A 61 9.75 -30.73 1.48
C ALA A 61 9.10 -29.67 2.36
N GLU A 62 9.89 -28.76 2.93
CA GLU A 62 9.41 -27.52 3.52
C GLU A 62 8.93 -26.57 2.40
N VAL A 63 7.68 -26.14 2.48
CA VAL A 63 7.04 -25.27 1.47
C VAL A 63 6.29 -24.14 2.16
N LEU A 64 6.35 -22.93 1.60
CA LEU A 64 5.52 -21.82 2.05
C LEU A 64 4.11 -21.97 1.45
N ASP A 65 3.14 -22.42 2.25
CA ASP A 65 1.73 -22.39 1.83
C ASP A 65 1.22 -20.96 1.96
N ASN A 66 0.80 -20.39 0.83
CA ASN A 66 0.31 -19.03 0.80
C ASN A 66 -1.16 -19.04 1.21
N ARG A 67 -1.47 -18.40 2.35
CA ARG A 67 -2.81 -18.28 2.90
C ARG A 67 -3.42 -16.93 2.60
N VAL A 68 -4.71 -16.91 2.35
CA VAL A 68 -5.54 -15.68 2.35
C VAL A 68 -6.65 -15.88 3.36
N GLN A 69 -6.70 -15.02 4.38
CA GLN A 69 -7.75 -15.01 5.38
C GLN A 69 -8.65 -13.79 5.24
N GLU A 70 -9.97 -13.99 5.34
CA GLU A 70 -10.93 -12.91 5.58
C GLU A 70 -11.33 -12.94 7.06
N ILE A 71 -11.15 -11.83 7.76
CA ILE A 71 -11.28 -11.76 9.22
C ILE A 71 -12.27 -10.66 9.58
N ASP A 72 -13.28 -10.96 10.39
CA ASP A 72 -14.15 -9.93 10.95
C ASP A 72 -13.35 -9.04 11.91
N VAL A 73 -13.25 -7.74 11.60
CA VAL A 73 -12.36 -6.80 12.31
C VAL A 73 -12.77 -6.62 13.77
N ARG A 74 -14.06 -6.77 14.07
CA ARG A 74 -14.61 -6.50 15.40
C ARG A 74 -14.46 -7.70 16.33
N THR A 75 -14.65 -8.91 15.81
CA THR A 75 -14.69 -10.15 16.59
C THR A 75 -13.40 -10.96 16.50
N GLY A 76 -12.62 -10.77 15.43
CA GLY A 76 -11.45 -11.59 15.12
C GLY A 76 -11.80 -12.97 14.55
N GLU A 77 -13.07 -13.21 14.20
CA GLU A 77 -13.50 -14.46 13.57
C GLU A 77 -12.90 -14.60 12.16
N VAL A 78 -12.34 -15.77 11.87
CA VAL A 78 -11.84 -16.12 10.53
C VAL A 78 -13.01 -16.65 9.70
N LEU A 79 -13.44 -15.88 8.71
CA LEU A 79 -14.57 -16.17 7.83
C LEU A 79 -14.16 -16.98 6.59
N LEU A 80 -12.90 -16.79 6.16
CA LEU A 80 -12.26 -17.56 5.09
C LEU A 80 -10.82 -17.84 5.50
N ASP A 81 -10.32 -19.04 5.21
CA ASP A 81 -8.92 -19.40 5.35
C ASP A 81 -8.50 -20.27 4.16
N TRP A 82 -8.12 -19.60 3.07
CA TRP A 82 -7.78 -20.24 1.81
C TRP A 82 -6.32 -20.69 1.79
N SER A 83 -6.07 -21.94 1.35
CA SER A 83 -4.73 -22.49 1.08
C SER A 83 -4.41 -22.43 -0.40
N ALA A 84 -3.23 -21.95 -0.77
CA ALA A 84 -2.76 -22.10 -2.14
C ALA A 84 -2.48 -23.58 -2.48
N LEU A 85 -1.90 -24.35 -1.56
CA LEU A 85 -1.54 -25.75 -1.83
C LEU A 85 -2.75 -26.70 -1.91
N ASP A 86 -3.88 -26.36 -1.29
CA ASP A 86 -5.12 -27.15 -1.46
C ASP A 86 -5.80 -26.89 -2.82
N HIS A 87 -5.52 -25.76 -3.47
CA HIS A 87 -6.27 -25.29 -4.64
C HIS A 87 -5.45 -25.16 -5.93
N LEU A 88 -4.13 -25.03 -5.83
CA LEU A 88 -3.21 -24.84 -6.95
C LEU A 88 -2.23 -26.01 -7.04
N ASP A 89 -1.99 -26.47 -8.27
CA ASP A 89 -0.99 -27.52 -8.50
C ASP A 89 0.41 -26.92 -8.39
N ILE A 90 1.32 -27.61 -7.67
CA ILE A 90 2.70 -27.15 -7.47
C ILE A 90 3.43 -26.92 -8.80
N THR A 91 3.06 -27.64 -9.86
CA THR A 91 3.62 -27.51 -11.21
C THR A 91 3.22 -26.23 -11.93
N GLU A 92 2.26 -25.46 -11.40
CA GLU A 92 1.95 -24.11 -11.90
C GLU A 92 3.10 -23.13 -11.65
N THR A 93 4.00 -23.42 -10.71
CA THR A 93 5.14 -22.56 -10.40
C THR A 93 6.05 -22.36 -11.61
N ARG A 94 6.56 -21.14 -11.73
CA ARG A 94 7.62 -20.75 -12.65
C ARG A 94 8.94 -20.54 -11.93
N THR A 95 8.94 -20.56 -10.60
CA THR A 95 10.16 -20.48 -9.80
C THR A 95 10.91 -21.81 -9.84
N PRO A 96 12.17 -21.85 -10.29
CA PRO A 96 12.97 -23.06 -10.24
C PRO A 96 13.40 -23.38 -8.80
N LEU A 97 13.63 -24.66 -8.51
CA LEU A 97 14.32 -25.06 -7.29
C LEU A 97 15.77 -24.54 -7.33
N THR A 98 16.23 -23.93 -6.25
CA THR A 98 17.60 -23.41 -6.14
C THR A 98 18.31 -24.03 -4.94
N LYS A 99 19.63 -23.87 -4.84
CA LYS A 99 20.41 -24.35 -3.69
C LYS A 99 19.92 -23.80 -2.34
N ASP A 100 19.25 -22.64 -2.34
CA ASP A 100 18.80 -21.91 -1.15
C ASP A 100 17.28 -22.02 -0.93
N ALA A 101 16.54 -22.48 -1.94
CA ALA A 101 15.09 -22.71 -1.89
C ALA A 101 14.75 -23.98 -2.68
N ASN A 102 14.97 -25.14 -2.08
CA ASN A 102 14.69 -26.45 -2.68
C ASN A 102 13.81 -27.35 -1.79
N GLY A 103 13.27 -26.80 -0.72
CA GLY A 103 12.40 -27.51 0.22
C GLY A 103 13.12 -28.46 1.18
N THR A 104 14.46 -28.50 1.18
CA THR A 104 15.18 -29.14 2.28
C THR A 104 15.11 -28.30 3.55
N LYS A 105 15.48 -28.89 4.70
CA LYS A 105 15.37 -28.25 6.02
C LYS A 105 16.00 -26.85 6.05
N GLY A 106 15.22 -25.85 6.44
CA GLY A 106 15.62 -24.44 6.51
C GLY A 106 15.68 -23.73 5.14
N LYS A 107 15.20 -24.38 4.08
CA LYS A 107 15.25 -23.89 2.69
C LYS A 107 13.88 -24.01 2.03
N ALA A 108 12.86 -23.57 2.76
CA ALA A 108 11.47 -23.65 2.32
C ALA A 108 11.29 -23.10 0.90
N PHE A 109 10.63 -23.86 0.04
CA PHE A 109 10.33 -23.44 -1.32
C PHE A 109 9.03 -22.62 -1.36
N ASP A 110 8.99 -21.56 -2.17
CA ASP A 110 7.81 -20.72 -2.33
C ASP A 110 7.24 -20.88 -3.75
N PRO A 111 6.22 -21.73 -3.93
CA PRO A 111 5.72 -22.07 -5.26
C PRO A 111 4.83 -20.99 -5.87
N VAL A 112 4.13 -20.20 -5.04
CA VAL A 112 3.00 -19.35 -5.49
C VAL A 112 3.27 -17.87 -5.26
N HIS A 113 3.69 -17.48 -4.04
CA HIS A 113 4.01 -16.10 -3.68
C HIS A 113 2.87 -15.09 -4.01
N VAL A 114 1.72 -15.24 -3.33
CA VAL A 114 0.57 -14.34 -3.42
C VAL A 114 0.94 -12.98 -2.82
N ASN A 115 1.02 -11.94 -3.64
CA ASN A 115 1.50 -10.62 -3.20
C ASN A 115 0.42 -9.54 -3.13
N SER A 116 -0.81 -9.85 -3.54
CA SER A 116 -1.96 -8.99 -3.36
C SER A 116 -3.25 -9.81 -3.37
N VAL A 117 -4.23 -9.31 -2.62
CA VAL A 117 -5.61 -9.76 -2.68
C VAL A 117 -6.53 -8.54 -2.62
N GLN A 118 -7.64 -8.60 -3.35
CA GLN A 118 -8.69 -7.60 -3.32
C GLN A 118 -10.06 -8.26 -3.15
N ASP A 119 -10.94 -7.57 -2.41
CA ASP A 119 -12.38 -7.81 -2.48
C ASP A 119 -12.89 -7.49 -3.89
N ASP A 120 -13.46 -8.49 -4.58
CA ASP A 120 -14.11 -8.34 -5.89
C ASP A 120 -15.54 -8.91 -5.83
N GLY A 121 -16.32 -8.43 -4.87
CA GLY A 121 -17.73 -8.81 -4.71
C GLY A 121 -17.90 -10.23 -4.19
N ASP A 122 -18.52 -11.11 -4.98
CA ASP A 122 -18.66 -12.53 -4.66
C ASP A 122 -17.37 -13.33 -4.90
N THR A 123 -16.32 -12.63 -5.35
CA THR A 123 -15.00 -13.22 -5.60
C THR A 123 -13.89 -12.45 -4.87
N LEU A 124 -12.70 -13.06 -4.87
CA LEU A 124 -11.46 -12.41 -4.49
C LEU A 124 -10.52 -12.44 -5.69
N LEU A 125 -9.87 -11.32 -5.99
CA LEU A 125 -8.82 -11.24 -7.01
C LEU A 125 -7.46 -11.34 -6.34
N LEU A 126 -6.67 -12.35 -6.70
CA LEU A 126 -5.32 -12.57 -6.19
C LEU A 126 -4.29 -12.36 -7.29
N SER A 127 -3.12 -11.83 -6.92
CA SER A 127 -1.93 -11.87 -7.76
C SER A 127 -0.89 -12.81 -7.14
N ALA A 128 -0.42 -13.78 -7.91
CA ALA A 128 0.66 -14.67 -7.50
C ALA A 128 1.88 -14.46 -8.39
N ARG A 129 2.96 -14.01 -7.77
CA ARG A 129 4.21 -13.67 -8.43
C ARG A 129 4.86 -14.90 -9.07
N ASN A 130 4.94 -16.00 -8.33
CA ASN A 130 5.76 -17.15 -8.72
C ASN A 130 5.06 -18.09 -9.71
N THR A 131 3.76 -17.91 -9.97
CA THR A 131 3.06 -18.57 -11.09
C THR A 131 2.87 -17.66 -12.30
N CYS A 132 3.24 -16.38 -12.19
CA CYS A 132 2.96 -15.33 -13.17
C CYS A 132 1.49 -15.27 -13.58
N ALA A 133 0.59 -15.39 -12.60
CA ALA A 133 -0.85 -15.45 -12.85
C ALA A 133 -1.67 -14.66 -11.82
N LEU A 134 -2.83 -14.20 -12.28
CA LEU A 134 -3.91 -13.74 -11.42
C LEU A 134 -4.95 -14.84 -11.26
N TYR A 135 -5.62 -14.87 -10.13
CA TYR A 135 -6.65 -15.86 -9.81
C TYR A 135 -7.91 -15.14 -9.32
N SER A 136 -9.07 -15.49 -9.88
CA SER A 136 -10.36 -15.19 -9.24
C SER A 136 -10.80 -16.39 -8.44
N LEU A 137 -11.08 -16.16 -7.15
CA LEU A 137 -11.56 -17.18 -6.24
C LEU A 137 -13.03 -16.92 -5.92
N ASP A 138 -13.85 -17.96 -5.91
CA ASP A 138 -15.17 -17.89 -5.27
C ASP A 138 -14.98 -17.65 -3.77
N ARG A 139 -15.49 -16.53 -3.27
CA ARG A 139 -15.25 -16.12 -1.88
C ARG A 139 -15.78 -17.12 -0.85
N ARG A 140 -16.91 -17.76 -1.15
CA ARG A 140 -17.60 -18.65 -0.20
C ARG A 140 -16.93 -20.01 -0.10
N THR A 141 -16.40 -20.51 -1.21
CA THR A 141 -15.87 -21.87 -1.31
C THR A 141 -14.35 -21.93 -1.41
N GLY A 142 -13.69 -20.82 -1.75
CA GLY A 142 -12.26 -20.81 -2.07
C GLY A 142 -11.91 -21.39 -3.44
N ALA A 143 -12.90 -21.87 -4.21
CA ALA A 143 -12.66 -22.49 -5.50
C ALA A 143 -12.09 -21.49 -6.52
N VAL A 144 -11.07 -21.90 -7.27
CA VAL A 144 -10.52 -21.10 -8.37
C VAL A 144 -11.53 -21.07 -9.51
N ARG A 145 -12.07 -19.88 -9.81
CA ARG A 145 -13.02 -19.67 -10.91
C ARG A 145 -12.31 -19.54 -12.25
N TRP A 146 -11.17 -18.85 -12.26
CA TRP A 146 -10.32 -18.71 -13.43
C TRP A 146 -8.90 -18.28 -13.08
N ARG A 147 -7.98 -18.50 -14.02
CA ARG A 147 -6.55 -18.14 -14.00
C ARG A 147 -6.23 -17.24 -15.18
N LEU A 148 -5.77 -16.02 -14.95
CA LEU A 148 -5.28 -15.13 -16.01
C LEU A 148 -3.75 -15.18 -16.04
N GLY A 149 -3.16 -15.63 -17.14
CA GLY A 149 -1.71 -15.82 -17.26
C GLY A 149 -1.22 -17.15 -16.68
N GLY A 150 0.09 -17.27 -16.50
CA GLY A 150 0.75 -18.47 -15.97
C GLY A 150 0.71 -19.69 -16.88
N ARG A 151 1.11 -20.86 -16.33
CA ARG A 151 1.23 -22.12 -17.08
C ARG A 151 -0.11 -22.76 -17.43
N ARG A 152 -1.16 -22.43 -16.66
CA ARG A 152 -2.52 -22.99 -16.79
C ARG A 152 -3.55 -21.89 -17.00
N GLY A 153 -3.17 -20.82 -17.71
CA GLY A 153 -4.07 -19.70 -17.98
C GLY A 153 -5.30 -20.12 -18.78
N ASP A 154 -6.46 -19.62 -18.36
CA ASP A 154 -7.76 -19.93 -18.97
C ASP A 154 -8.11 -18.95 -20.11
N PHE A 155 -7.31 -17.90 -20.33
CA PHE A 155 -7.60 -16.80 -21.25
C PHE A 155 -6.61 -16.72 -22.41
N ALA A 156 -7.12 -16.38 -23.60
CA ALA A 156 -6.30 -15.92 -24.70
C ALA A 156 -5.84 -14.48 -24.44
N LEU A 157 -4.52 -14.26 -24.42
CA LEU A 157 -3.92 -12.95 -24.16
C LEU A 157 -3.63 -12.25 -25.50
N GLY A 158 -4.21 -11.07 -25.68
CA GLY A 158 -3.93 -10.20 -26.82
C GLY A 158 -2.55 -9.54 -26.75
N ASP A 159 -2.19 -8.82 -27.80
CA ASP A 159 -0.87 -8.18 -27.92
C ASP A 159 -0.57 -7.24 -26.75
N GLY A 160 0.55 -7.51 -26.08
CA GLY A 160 1.00 -6.74 -24.93
C GLY A 160 0.22 -6.98 -23.63
N ALA A 161 -0.74 -7.90 -23.59
CA ALA A 161 -1.50 -8.26 -22.39
C ALA A 161 -0.79 -9.27 -21.48
N ALA A 162 0.20 -10.02 -22.00
CA ALA A 162 1.03 -10.92 -21.20
C ALA A 162 1.86 -10.14 -20.18
N PHE A 163 1.98 -10.69 -18.97
CA PHE A 163 2.74 -10.13 -17.85
C PHE A 163 3.47 -11.25 -17.10
N ALA A 164 4.47 -10.88 -16.30
CA ALA A 164 5.24 -11.84 -15.52
C ALA A 164 5.72 -11.24 -14.19
N TRP A 165 5.73 -12.08 -13.14
CA TRP A 165 6.20 -11.75 -11.79
C TRP A 165 5.51 -10.53 -11.18
N GLN A 166 4.28 -10.29 -11.60
CA GLN A 166 3.50 -9.08 -11.36
C GLN A 166 3.12 -8.87 -9.90
N HIS A 167 2.87 -7.61 -9.54
CA HIS A 167 2.41 -7.19 -8.21
C HIS A 167 1.14 -6.34 -8.28
N ASP A 168 0.43 -6.29 -7.15
CA ASP A 168 -0.70 -5.38 -6.88
C ASP A 168 -1.80 -5.40 -7.96
N ALA A 169 -2.41 -6.57 -8.18
CA ALA A 169 -3.55 -6.66 -9.09
C ALA A 169 -4.81 -6.07 -8.44
N ARG A 170 -5.47 -5.16 -9.16
CA ARG A 170 -6.69 -4.48 -8.70
C ARG A 170 -7.74 -4.45 -9.81
N ARG A 171 -8.93 -4.99 -9.54
CA ARG A 171 -10.16 -4.71 -10.29
C ARG A 171 -10.57 -3.26 -10.05
N GLN A 172 -10.81 -2.55 -11.14
CA GLN A 172 -11.27 -1.17 -11.16
C GLN A 172 -12.80 -1.10 -11.31
N PRO A 173 -13.44 0.03 -10.95
CA PRO A 173 -14.89 0.19 -11.07
C PRO A 173 -15.46 0.01 -12.49
N ASP A 174 -14.64 0.21 -13.52
CA ASP A 174 -15.01 0.00 -14.93
C ASP A 174 -14.84 -1.47 -15.39
N GLY A 175 -14.46 -2.37 -14.49
CA GLY A 175 -14.24 -3.79 -14.74
C GLY A 175 -12.85 -4.14 -15.27
N THR A 176 -12.00 -3.15 -15.59
CA THR A 176 -10.61 -3.40 -15.96
C THR A 176 -9.81 -3.92 -14.77
N ILE A 177 -8.70 -4.60 -15.04
CA ILE A 177 -7.73 -5.01 -14.03
C ILE A 177 -6.43 -4.21 -14.25
N THR A 178 -5.97 -3.53 -13.20
CA THR A 178 -4.65 -2.91 -13.17
C THR A 178 -3.66 -3.80 -12.45
N LEU A 179 -2.39 -3.78 -12.86
CA LEU A 179 -1.30 -4.44 -12.17
C LEU A 179 0.03 -3.75 -12.45
N PHE A 180 1.04 -4.00 -11.61
CA PHE A 180 2.43 -3.70 -11.92
C PHE A 180 3.09 -4.93 -12.51
N ASP A 181 3.47 -4.86 -13.79
CA ASP A 181 4.12 -5.93 -14.53
C ASP A 181 5.64 -5.76 -14.40
N ASN A 182 6.24 -6.59 -13.54
CA ASN A 182 7.66 -6.53 -13.25
C ASN A 182 8.51 -6.95 -14.46
N ARG A 183 7.99 -7.80 -15.35
CA ARG A 183 8.68 -8.31 -16.55
C ARG A 183 10.06 -8.89 -16.25
N ILE A 184 10.09 -9.86 -15.33
CA ILE A 184 11.25 -10.73 -15.14
C ILE A 184 10.97 -12.02 -15.91
N ASP A 185 12.00 -12.79 -16.29
CA ASP A 185 11.98 -14.00 -17.13
C ASP A 185 10.64 -14.67 -17.51
N GLU A 186 10.61 -15.13 -18.76
CA GLU A 186 9.52 -15.16 -19.73
C GLU A 186 8.04 -15.32 -19.31
N PRO A 187 7.10 -14.66 -20.03
CA PRO A 187 7.39 -13.72 -21.12
C PRO A 187 7.76 -12.33 -20.57
N GLY A 188 8.90 -11.80 -21.02
CA GLY A 188 9.21 -10.38 -20.92
C GLY A 188 10.65 -10.06 -20.52
N ASP A 189 11.53 -9.92 -21.52
CA ASP A 189 12.68 -9.01 -21.41
C ASP A 189 12.15 -7.58 -21.60
N GLY A 190 12.22 -6.75 -20.58
CA GLY A 190 11.96 -5.32 -20.75
C GLY A 190 11.77 -4.55 -19.45
N PRO A 191 11.86 -3.21 -19.51
CA PRO A 191 11.51 -2.35 -18.39
C PRO A 191 10.12 -2.66 -17.86
N SER A 192 9.96 -2.62 -16.54
CA SER A 192 8.68 -2.84 -15.87
C SER A 192 7.65 -1.78 -16.29
N ARG A 193 6.36 -2.06 -16.07
CA ARG A 193 5.27 -1.16 -16.48
C ARG A 193 4.05 -1.29 -15.58
N GLY A 194 3.27 -0.22 -15.47
CA GLY A 194 1.86 -0.32 -15.09
C GLY A 194 1.03 -0.82 -16.27
N LEU A 195 0.13 -1.77 -16.05
CA LEU A 195 -0.68 -2.38 -17.09
C LEU A 195 -2.17 -2.28 -16.75
N VAL A 196 -2.98 -1.92 -17.74
CA VAL A 196 -4.45 -1.95 -17.66
C VAL A 196 -4.97 -3.00 -18.63
N LEU A 197 -5.67 -3.99 -18.11
CA LEU A 197 -6.23 -5.10 -18.85
C LEU A 197 -7.75 -5.02 -18.87
N LYS A 198 -8.35 -5.17 -20.05
CA LYS A 198 -9.75 -5.52 -20.18
C LYS A 198 -9.84 -7.03 -20.22
N VAL A 199 -10.59 -7.61 -19.29
CA VAL A 199 -10.78 -9.06 -19.18
C VAL A 199 -12.23 -9.38 -19.51
N ASP A 200 -12.43 -10.20 -20.54
CA ASP A 200 -13.72 -10.76 -20.89
C ASP A 200 -13.79 -12.19 -20.33
N GLU A 201 -14.53 -12.34 -19.23
CA GLU A 201 -14.64 -13.62 -18.52
C GLU A 201 -15.50 -14.64 -19.26
N ASP A 202 -16.44 -14.19 -20.10
CA ASP A 202 -17.31 -15.08 -20.89
C ASP A 202 -16.57 -15.57 -22.14
N ALA A 203 -15.93 -14.65 -22.87
CA ALA A 203 -15.14 -14.98 -24.06
C ALA A 203 -13.77 -15.60 -23.73
N ARG A 204 -13.35 -15.53 -22.45
CA ARG A 204 -12.02 -15.94 -21.99
C ARG A 204 -10.90 -15.27 -22.80
N THR A 205 -10.98 -13.96 -22.95
CA THR A 205 -9.92 -13.14 -23.56
C THR A 205 -9.46 -12.04 -22.61
N ALA A 206 -8.22 -11.61 -22.76
CA ALA A 206 -7.72 -10.43 -22.08
C ALA A 206 -6.88 -9.57 -23.02
N GLU A 207 -7.19 -8.28 -23.06
CA GLU A 207 -6.57 -7.31 -23.95
C GLU A 207 -5.94 -6.16 -23.15
N ARG A 208 -4.76 -5.71 -23.58
CA ARG A 208 -4.15 -4.50 -23.02
C ARG A 208 -4.93 -3.28 -23.50
N VAL A 209 -5.49 -2.54 -22.56
CA VAL A 209 -6.12 -1.24 -22.80
C VAL A 209 -5.08 -0.13 -22.77
N ARG A 210 -4.20 -0.15 -21.76
CA ARG A 210 -3.20 0.88 -21.54
C ARG A 210 -1.95 0.31 -20.90
N GLU A 211 -0.85 1.01 -21.11
CA GLU A 211 0.44 0.75 -20.49
C GLU A 211 1.06 2.07 -20.05
N TYR A 212 1.64 2.07 -18.85
CA TYR A 212 2.35 3.19 -18.26
C TYR A 212 3.79 2.75 -18.00
N ALA A 213 4.70 3.23 -18.84
CA ALA A 213 6.11 2.84 -18.83
C ALA A 213 6.99 4.06 -19.10
N ASP A 214 8.20 4.07 -18.55
CA ASP A 214 9.23 5.06 -18.88
C ASP A 214 10.29 4.52 -19.86
N GLY A 215 10.14 3.26 -20.25
CA GLY A 215 11.03 2.57 -21.20
C GLY A 215 12.44 2.28 -20.67
N ARG A 216 12.71 2.47 -19.38
CA ARG A 216 14.07 2.30 -18.82
C ARG A 216 14.13 1.68 -17.43
N THR A 217 13.06 1.72 -16.65
CA THR A 217 13.08 1.31 -15.25
C THR A 217 12.75 -0.17 -15.06
N PHE A 218 13.55 -0.85 -14.24
CA PHE A 218 13.39 -2.27 -13.92
C PHE A 218 13.09 -2.44 -12.42
N GLY A 219 11.85 -2.79 -12.08
CA GLY A 219 11.45 -3.19 -10.74
C GLY A 219 11.42 -4.72 -10.63
N GLN A 220 12.42 -5.33 -9.99
CA GLN A 220 12.57 -6.80 -9.91
C GLN A 220 11.62 -7.48 -8.90
N TYR A 221 11.04 -6.70 -8.02
CA TYR A 221 10.07 -7.16 -7.03
C TYR A 221 9.36 -5.93 -6.49
N MET A 222 8.23 -6.16 -5.80
CA MET A 222 7.39 -5.09 -5.28
C MET A 222 6.85 -4.22 -6.43
N GLY A 223 6.35 -3.03 -6.09
CA GLY A 223 5.79 -2.08 -7.03
C GLY A 223 4.28 -2.20 -7.13
N ASN A 224 3.68 -1.14 -7.65
CA ASN A 224 2.23 -1.04 -7.82
C ASN A 224 1.87 0.03 -8.83
N MET A 225 0.59 0.04 -9.18
CA MET A 225 -0.05 1.07 -9.98
C MET A 225 -1.31 1.55 -9.26
N GLN A 226 -1.54 2.86 -9.24
CA GLN A 226 -2.76 3.45 -8.70
C GLN A 226 -3.33 4.45 -9.70
N ILE A 227 -4.58 4.25 -10.12
CA ILE A 227 -5.35 5.26 -10.85
C ILE A 227 -5.87 6.29 -9.83
N LEU A 228 -5.62 7.57 -10.09
CA LEU A 228 -5.98 8.69 -9.23
C LEU A 228 -7.35 9.28 -9.63
N PRO A 229 -8.05 10.01 -8.73
CA PRO A 229 -9.38 10.56 -9.01
C PRO A 229 -9.46 11.52 -10.21
N ASP A 230 -8.34 12.17 -10.56
CA ASP A 230 -8.22 13.06 -11.73
C ASP A 230 -7.89 12.32 -13.04
N GLY A 231 -7.76 10.99 -12.99
CA GLY A 231 -7.39 10.14 -14.12
C GLY A 231 -5.89 10.01 -14.35
N ASN A 232 -5.04 10.69 -13.56
CA ASN A 232 -3.61 10.41 -13.56
C ASN A 232 -3.34 9.01 -13.00
N VAL A 233 -2.14 8.51 -13.25
CA VAL A 233 -1.70 7.20 -12.80
C VAL A 233 -0.38 7.34 -12.06
N LEU A 234 -0.34 6.89 -10.83
CA LEU A 234 0.89 6.76 -10.07
C LEU A 234 1.45 5.34 -10.23
N VAL A 235 2.70 5.22 -10.65
CA VAL A 235 3.44 3.95 -10.72
C VAL A 235 4.60 3.97 -9.74
N GLY A 236 4.63 3.03 -8.81
CA GLY A 236 5.77 2.77 -7.94
C GLY A 236 6.65 1.69 -8.54
N TRP A 237 7.95 1.98 -8.72
CA TRP A 237 8.87 1.10 -9.43
C TRP A 237 9.49 -0.01 -8.56
N GLY A 238 8.88 -0.29 -7.41
CA GLY A 238 9.24 -1.41 -6.54
C GLY A 238 10.66 -1.34 -6.01
N SER A 239 11.47 -2.35 -6.36
CA SER A 239 12.90 -2.42 -6.00
C SER A 239 13.75 -1.29 -6.62
N THR A 240 13.26 -0.59 -7.64
CA THR A 240 13.87 0.68 -8.06
C THR A 240 13.33 1.79 -7.17
N PRO A 241 14.17 2.59 -6.49
CA PRO A 241 13.76 3.60 -5.49
C PRO A 241 13.19 4.87 -6.15
N ALA A 242 12.15 4.70 -6.97
CA ALA A 242 11.49 5.77 -7.69
C ALA A 242 9.97 5.53 -7.84
N MET A 243 9.26 6.60 -8.14
CA MET A 243 7.88 6.55 -8.62
C MET A 243 7.67 7.62 -9.71
N THR A 244 6.72 7.36 -10.60
CA THR A 244 6.32 8.30 -11.65
C THR A 244 4.81 8.48 -11.63
N GLU A 245 4.36 9.73 -11.62
CA GLU A 245 2.97 10.07 -11.94
C GLU A 245 2.87 10.38 -13.43
N PHE A 246 2.00 9.67 -14.11
CA PHE A 246 1.66 9.85 -15.51
C PHE A 246 0.28 10.52 -15.63
N ALA A 247 0.07 11.33 -16.66
CA ALA A 247 -1.28 11.66 -17.08
C ALA A 247 -1.99 10.42 -17.64
N ALA A 248 -3.32 10.49 -17.75
CA ALA A 248 -4.16 9.43 -18.31
C ALA A 248 -3.66 8.88 -19.68
N ASP A 249 -3.01 9.73 -20.49
CA ASP A 249 -2.48 9.38 -21.79
C ASP A 249 -1.11 8.67 -21.77
N GLY A 250 -0.47 8.59 -20.62
CA GLY A 250 0.88 8.02 -20.44
C GLY A 250 2.00 9.06 -20.43
N THR A 251 1.70 10.37 -20.50
CA THR A 251 2.72 11.42 -20.41
C THR A 251 3.24 11.57 -18.98
N PRO A 252 4.55 11.45 -18.71
CA PRO A 252 5.10 11.68 -17.37
C PRO A 252 4.84 13.12 -16.89
N ARG A 253 4.40 13.29 -15.63
CA ARG A 253 4.11 14.58 -15.00
C ARG A 253 5.02 14.88 -13.82
N LEU A 254 5.37 13.85 -13.06
CA LEU A 254 6.24 13.95 -11.89
C LEU A 254 7.05 12.67 -11.79
N GLU A 255 8.35 12.80 -11.50
CA GLU A 255 9.20 11.70 -11.08
C GLU A 255 9.78 12.04 -9.72
N VAL A 256 9.73 11.08 -8.79
CA VAL A 256 10.39 11.17 -7.49
C VAL A 256 11.36 10.01 -7.39
N THR A 257 12.62 10.30 -7.09
CA THR A 257 13.71 9.32 -6.97
C THR A 257 14.33 9.37 -5.58
N GLY A 258 15.16 8.38 -5.24
CA GLY A 258 15.80 8.30 -3.93
C GLY A 258 14.85 7.90 -2.80
N ILE A 259 13.78 7.14 -3.13
CA ILE A 259 12.82 6.62 -2.16
C ILE A 259 13.45 5.44 -1.41
N GLY A 260 14.25 5.74 -0.38
CA GLY A 260 14.97 4.74 0.41
C GLY A 260 15.82 3.81 -0.48
N ASP A 261 15.84 2.51 -0.14
CA ASP A 261 16.48 1.45 -0.92
C ASP A 261 15.51 0.77 -1.92
N GLY A 262 14.31 1.32 -2.05
CA GLY A 262 13.17 0.73 -2.76
C GLY A 262 11.87 1.04 -2.02
N SER A 263 10.74 0.91 -2.71
CA SER A 263 9.43 1.05 -2.09
C SER A 263 8.61 -0.21 -2.32
N TYR A 264 7.98 -0.74 -1.26
CA TYR A 264 7.09 -1.89 -1.42
C TYR A 264 5.90 -1.53 -2.33
N ARG A 265 5.21 -0.44 -2.00
CA ARG A 265 4.16 0.19 -2.81
C ARG A 265 4.13 1.69 -2.50
N VAL A 266 3.72 2.50 -3.46
CA VAL A 266 3.48 3.95 -3.29
C VAL A 266 2.00 4.25 -3.48
N TYR A 267 1.47 5.14 -2.67
CA TYR A 267 0.09 5.58 -2.78
C TYR A 267 0.00 7.09 -2.67
N ARG A 268 -0.91 7.66 -3.44
CA ARG A 268 -1.40 9.03 -3.26
C ARG A 268 -2.86 8.95 -2.85
N ALA A 269 -3.15 9.52 -1.70
CA ALA A 269 -4.49 9.53 -1.13
C ALA A 269 -4.74 10.87 -0.45
N ASP A 270 -6.00 11.26 -0.38
CA ASP A 270 -6.42 12.33 0.50
C ASP A 270 -6.16 11.92 1.94
N TRP A 271 -5.44 12.77 2.66
CA TRP A 271 -5.06 12.52 4.04
C TRP A 271 -5.53 13.66 4.92
N SER A 272 -6.51 13.36 5.76
CA SER A 272 -6.96 14.23 6.84
C SER A 272 -6.70 13.56 8.19
N ALA A 273 -5.89 14.21 9.01
CA ALA A 273 -5.51 13.76 10.32
C ALA A 273 -5.35 14.92 11.29
N ARG A 274 -5.73 14.66 12.53
CA ARG A 274 -5.63 15.57 13.68
C ARG A 274 -4.99 14.81 14.83
N PRO A 275 -3.65 14.90 14.99
CA PRO A 275 -2.92 14.14 16.00
C PRO A 275 -3.43 14.49 17.40
N ALA A 276 -3.27 13.55 18.33
CA ALA A 276 -3.67 13.75 19.72
C ALA A 276 -2.76 14.71 20.51
N THR A 277 -1.58 15.04 19.97
CA THR A 277 -0.66 16.04 20.54
C THR A 277 -1.21 17.45 20.33
N ALA A 278 -0.78 18.39 21.17
CA ALA A 278 -1.01 19.81 20.92
C ALA A 278 -0.05 20.33 19.84
N PRO A 279 -0.37 21.46 19.16
CA PRO A 279 0.61 22.25 18.44
C PRO A 279 1.84 22.57 19.28
N ASP A 280 3.01 22.61 18.65
CA ASP A 280 4.24 23.10 19.25
C ASP A 280 4.45 24.58 18.91
N VAL A 281 5.00 25.33 19.87
CA VAL A 281 5.42 26.71 19.68
C VAL A 281 6.82 26.91 20.24
N ALA A 282 7.68 27.54 19.45
CA ALA A 282 9.04 27.91 19.86
C ALA A 282 9.24 29.41 19.70
N VAL A 283 10.05 29.99 20.59
CA VAL A 283 10.32 31.42 20.60
C VAL A 283 11.82 31.67 20.63
N THR A 284 12.27 32.59 19.81
CA THR A 284 13.63 33.11 19.81
C THR A 284 13.57 34.62 20.04
N PRO A 285 14.12 35.13 21.15
CA PRO A 285 14.26 36.57 21.36
C PRO A 285 15.04 37.23 20.23
N LEU A 286 14.64 38.43 19.84
CA LEU A 286 15.32 39.27 18.86
C LEU A 286 15.67 40.63 19.49
N PRO A 287 16.60 41.41 18.89
CA PRO A 287 16.84 42.79 19.28
C PRO A 287 15.58 43.67 19.20
N ASP A 288 15.66 44.88 19.76
CA ASP A 288 14.62 45.93 19.67
C ASP A 288 13.25 45.55 20.27
N GLY A 289 13.26 44.68 21.28
CA GLY A 289 12.04 44.24 21.95
C GLY A 289 11.14 43.39 21.06
N LEU A 290 11.72 42.62 20.15
CA LEU A 290 11.02 41.71 19.25
C LEU A 290 11.26 40.25 19.63
N MET A 291 10.42 39.36 19.11
CA MET A 291 10.61 37.92 19.18
C MET A 291 10.19 37.25 17.87
N ARG A 292 10.91 36.19 17.50
CA ARG A 292 10.55 35.28 16.42
C ARG A 292 9.79 34.11 17.03
N VAL A 293 8.58 33.87 16.58
CA VAL A 293 7.73 32.77 17.05
C VAL A 293 7.51 31.79 15.91
N HIS A 294 7.79 30.52 16.16
CA HIS A 294 7.57 29.40 15.25
C HIS A 294 6.43 28.53 15.76
N ALA A 295 5.58 28.05 14.87
CA ALA A 295 4.54 27.09 15.17
C ALA A 295 4.56 25.93 14.16
N SER A 296 4.35 24.73 14.67
CA SER A 296 4.21 23.50 13.88
C SER A 296 3.27 22.54 14.59
N TRP A 297 2.69 21.60 13.85
CA TRP A 297 1.89 20.52 14.43
C TRP A 297 2.06 19.26 13.61
N ASN A 298 2.98 18.41 14.05
CA ASN A 298 3.36 17.23 13.30
C ASN A 298 2.20 16.24 13.18
N GLY A 299 1.86 15.87 11.95
CA GLY A 299 0.70 15.04 11.62
C GLY A 299 -0.62 15.80 11.46
N ALA A 300 -0.69 17.10 11.77
CA ALA A 300 -1.93 17.85 11.51
C ALA A 300 -2.00 18.29 10.04
N THR A 301 -3.04 17.85 9.33
CA THR A 301 -3.22 18.13 7.90
C THR A 301 -4.13 19.33 7.66
N ASP A 302 -5.11 19.54 8.52
CA ASP A 302 -6.22 20.48 8.26
C ASP A 302 -5.93 21.92 8.71
N VAL A 303 -4.70 22.20 9.16
CA VAL A 303 -4.27 23.54 9.58
C VAL A 303 -4.10 24.44 8.35
N ALA A 304 -5.01 25.41 8.18
CA ALA A 304 -4.96 26.40 7.12
C ALA A 304 -4.22 27.67 7.55
N ARG A 305 -4.37 28.08 8.82
CA ARG A 305 -3.79 29.32 9.36
C ARG A 305 -3.31 29.11 10.79
N TRP A 306 -2.36 29.93 11.20
CA TRP A 306 -1.88 30.05 12.57
C TRP A 306 -2.29 31.39 13.14
N ARG A 307 -2.93 31.38 14.32
CA ARG A 307 -3.20 32.58 15.12
C ARG A 307 -2.30 32.57 16.34
N PHE A 308 -1.41 33.55 16.41
CA PHE A 308 -0.53 33.77 17.55
C PHE A 308 -1.21 34.70 18.54
N VAL A 309 -1.37 34.21 19.77
CA VAL A 309 -2.03 34.90 20.87
C VAL A 309 -0.97 35.24 21.92
N THR A 310 -0.88 36.51 22.30
CA THR A 310 0.03 37.03 23.32
C THR A 310 -0.77 37.60 24.51
N GLY A 311 -0.11 38.23 25.47
CA GLY A 311 -0.74 38.75 26.68
C GLY A 311 -0.77 37.73 27.81
N SER A 312 -1.56 38.01 28.86
CA SER A 312 -1.74 37.10 29.99
C SER A 312 -2.85 36.08 29.73
N GLU A 313 -2.89 35.01 30.51
CA GLU A 313 -4.01 34.04 30.45
C GLU A 313 -5.39 34.69 30.64
N THR A 314 -5.44 35.72 31.49
CA THR A 314 -6.67 36.47 31.80
C THR A 314 -7.01 37.56 30.79
N ARG A 315 -6.06 37.95 29.94
CA ARG A 315 -6.22 38.98 28.89
C ARG A 315 -5.46 38.59 27.61
N PRO A 316 -5.89 37.52 26.93
CA PRO A 316 -5.26 37.10 25.68
C PRO A 316 -5.56 38.11 24.58
N VAL A 317 -4.56 38.40 23.75
CA VAL A 317 -4.67 39.30 22.59
C VAL A 317 -4.21 38.54 21.35
N ALA A 318 -5.06 38.48 20.32
CA ALA A 318 -4.66 37.94 19.03
C ALA A 318 -3.67 38.90 18.36
N ALA A 319 -2.38 38.59 18.47
CA ALA A 319 -1.30 39.44 17.96
C ALA A 319 -1.20 39.37 16.43
N ARG A 320 -1.34 38.17 15.85
CA ARG A 320 -1.25 37.99 14.40
C ARG A 320 -1.89 36.69 13.95
N THR A 321 -2.54 36.70 12.79
CA THR A 321 -2.96 35.47 12.08
C THR A 321 -2.26 35.41 10.72
N VAL A 322 -1.68 34.27 10.36
CA VAL A 322 -0.97 34.06 9.09
C VAL A 322 -1.34 32.71 8.45
N PRO A 323 -1.32 32.61 7.12
CA PRO A 323 -1.51 31.31 6.46
C PRO A 323 -0.37 30.35 6.79
N ARG A 324 -0.67 29.05 6.88
CA ARG A 324 0.34 27.99 6.94
C ARG A 324 1.11 27.96 5.62
N LYS A 325 2.44 27.90 5.67
CA LYS A 325 3.31 27.85 4.47
C LYS A 325 4.03 26.52 4.26
N GLY A 326 4.04 25.64 5.26
CA GLY A 326 4.75 24.36 5.22
C GLY A 326 4.57 23.58 6.53
N PHE A 327 5.56 22.74 6.89
CA PHE A 327 5.59 22.06 8.18
C PHE A 327 5.66 23.06 9.35
N GLU A 328 6.56 24.03 9.26
CA GLU A 328 6.73 25.10 10.24
C GLU A 328 6.32 26.46 9.65
N THR A 329 5.68 27.30 10.46
CA THR A 329 5.32 28.67 10.11
C THR A 329 5.85 29.63 11.17
N ALA A 330 6.54 30.69 10.73
CA ALA A 330 7.17 31.65 11.64
C ALA A 330 6.65 33.08 11.43
N VAL A 331 6.61 33.86 12.51
CA VAL A 331 6.29 35.30 12.52
C VAL A 331 7.28 36.06 13.41
N THR A 332 7.42 37.37 13.18
CA THR A 332 7.97 38.29 14.21
C THR A 332 6.84 39.06 14.85
N LEU A 333 6.90 39.14 16.17
CA LEU A 333 5.97 39.86 17.03
C LEU A 333 6.77 40.76 17.99
N ALA A 334 6.11 41.76 18.57
CA ALA A 334 6.65 42.45 19.74
C ALA A 334 6.83 41.47 20.90
N HIS A 335 7.83 41.71 21.74
CA HIS A 335 8.09 40.89 22.91
C HIS A 335 6.85 40.83 23.81
N SER A 336 6.55 39.62 24.29
CA SER A 336 5.47 39.32 25.21
C SER A 336 5.97 38.29 26.22
N PRO A 337 5.54 38.36 27.50
CA PRO A 337 5.93 37.37 28.50
C PRO A 337 5.51 35.93 28.15
N GLY A 338 4.48 35.79 27.32
CA GLY A 338 4.03 34.50 26.81
C GLY A 338 3.42 34.59 25.42
N VAL A 339 3.43 33.45 24.73
CA VAL A 339 2.76 33.27 23.45
C VAL A 339 2.15 31.87 23.34
N ILE A 340 1.01 31.80 22.67
CA ILE A 340 0.33 30.56 22.31
C ILE A 340 0.06 30.58 20.81
N ALA A 341 0.21 29.42 20.17
CA ALA A 341 -0.19 29.22 18.78
C ALA A 341 -1.52 28.45 18.72
N GLU A 342 -2.51 29.02 18.03
CA GLU A 342 -3.76 28.37 17.69
C GLU A 342 -3.74 27.95 16.22
N ALA A 343 -3.93 26.66 15.98
CA ALA A 343 -4.10 26.10 14.65
C ALA A 343 -5.55 26.29 14.21
N LEU A 344 -5.78 26.93 13.06
CA LEU A 344 -7.10 27.22 12.54
C LEU A 344 -7.37 26.45 11.24
N ALA A 345 -8.58 25.93 11.11
CA ALA A 345 -9.12 25.42 9.87
C ALA A 345 -9.42 26.55 8.86
N ALA A 346 -9.77 26.17 7.63
CA ALA A 346 -10.05 27.13 6.56
C ALA A 346 -11.22 28.08 6.89
N ASP A 347 -12.24 27.59 7.59
CA ASP A 347 -13.43 28.30 8.06
C ASP A 347 -13.19 29.17 9.32
N GLY A 348 -12.00 29.09 9.92
CA GLY A 348 -11.63 29.81 11.14
C GLY A 348 -11.85 29.03 12.44
N THR A 349 -12.35 27.80 12.39
CA THR A 349 -12.51 26.93 13.56
C THR A 349 -11.15 26.63 14.19
N VAL A 350 -11.06 26.73 15.53
CA VAL A 350 -9.84 26.39 16.27
C VAL A 350 -9.70 24.88 16.35
N LEU A 351 -8.70 24.34 15.66
CA LEU A 351 -8.39 22.91 15.63
C LEU A 351 -7.55 22.49 16.83
N GLY A 352 -6.70 23.36 17.36
CA GLY A 352 -5.80 23.02 18.45
C GLY A 352 -5.08 24.24 18.97
N ARG A 353 -4.59 24.14 20.20
CA ARG A 353 -3.89 25.22 20.89
C ARG A 353 -2.62 24.66 21.53
N SER A 354 -1.49 25.31 21.32
CA SER A 354 -0.24 24.93 21.97
C SER A 354 -0.32 25.13 23.48
N GLN A 355 0.59 24.49 24.21
CA GLN A 355 0.88 24.93 25.57
C GLN A 355 1.41 26.39 25.54
N PRO A 356 1.13 27.21 26.56
CA PRO A 356 1.74 28.53 26.67
C PRO A 356 3.26 28.42 26.73
N ARG A 357 3.94 29.19 25.88
CA ARG A 357 5.39 29.32 25.95
C ARG A 357 5.76 30.63 26.57
N VAL A 358 6.39 30.54 27.74
CA VAL A 358 7.06 31.67 28.40
C VAL A 358 8.35 31.96 27.63
N VAL A 359 8.60 33.24 27.37
CA VAL A 359 9.67 33.73 26.49
C VAL A 359 10.93 34.05 27.26
#